data_AF-A0AAD3XGV5-F1
#
_entry.id   AF-A0AAD3XGV5-F1
#
_cell.length_a   1.000
_cell.length_b   1.000
_cell.length_c   1.000
_cell.angle_alpha   90.00
_cell.angle_beta   90.00
_cell.angle_gamma   90.00
#
_symmetry.space_group_name_H-M   'P 1'
#
loop_
_entity.id
_entity.type
_entity.pdbx_description
1 polymer ?
#
loop_
_entity_poly.entity_id
_entity_poly.type
_entity_poly.pdbx_seq_one_letter_code
_entity_poly.pdbx_strand_id
1 'polypeptide(L)'
;MLRLRWIIILSFAGEVHSAVPAISTARVKSYDMGSGQGSRSVFDGLKFLPATPEALMAEINTTISALEYAHATVLLNPSSSSLSKNKNCERKATVYDAHIAEEAYRLGCLALAEGRVDEALHSFNISLSKCPRDNIDALDKIQSLISITSRQLQKSYR
;
A
#
# COMPACT_ATOMS: atom_id res chain seq x y z
N MET A 1 -17.07 20.75 32.63
CA MET A 1 -17.89 19.51 32.55
C MET A 1 -18.02 19.09 31.07
N LEU A 2 -17.00 18.67 30.31
CA LEU A 2 -16.04 17.57 30.42
C LEU A 2 -16.61 16.14 30.49
N ARG A 3 -17.86 15.90 30.04
CA ARG A 3 -18.45 14.54 30.02
C ARG A 3 -19.34 14.22 28.80
N LEU A 4 -18.90 14.51 27.57
CA LEU A 4 -19.65 14.05 26.37
C LEU A 4 -18.82 13.67 25.13
N ARG A 5 -17.47 13.58 25.20
CA ARG A 5 -16.63 13.26 24.01
C ARG A 5 -16.12 11.82 23.92
N TRP A 6 -16.62 10.90 24.75
CA TRP A 6 -16.13 9.51 24.82
C TRP A 6 -17.08 8.44 24.25
N ILE A 7 -18.10 8.82 23.48
CA ILE A 7 -19.14 7.87 23.01
C ILE A 7 -18.93 7.35 21.56
N ILE A 8 -17.90 7.78 20.82
CA ILE A 8 -17.76 7.38 19.40
C ILE A 8 -16.62 6.35 19.14
N ILE A 9 -15.86 5.92 20.15
CA ILE A 9 -14.69 5.01 19.93
C ILE A 9 -14.97 3.53 20.29
N LEU A 10 -16.23 3.08 20.30
CA LEU A 10 -16.54 1.68 20.71
C LEU A 10 -17.40 0.84 19.75
N SER A 11 -17.50 1.20 18.46
CA SER A 11 -18.20 0.36 17.48
C SER A 11 -17.36 0.07 16.25
N PHE A 12 -16.38 -0.83 16.36
CA PHE A 12 -16.10 -1.82 15.30
C PHE A 12 -15.12 -2.91 15.81
N ALA A 13 -15.57 -3.72 16.76
CA ALA A 13 -14.89 -4.95 17.16
C ALA A 13 -15.95 -6.05 17.38
N GLY A 14 -15.66 -7.24 16.85
CA GLY A 14 -16.56 -8.40 16.82
C GLY A 14 -17.19 -8.56 15.43
N GLU A 15 -17.34 -9.74 14.86
CA GLU A 15 -17.17 -11.10 15.34
C GLU A 15 -17.48 -11.94 14.10
N VAL A 16 -16.59 -12.79 13.59
CA VAL A 16 -17.02 -13.88 12.70
C VAL A 16 -16.41 -15.18 13.19
N HIS A 17 -17.24 -15.85 13.99
CA HIS A 17 -17.11 -17.24 14.39
C HIS A 17 -16.81 -18.18 13.22
N SER A 18 -15.79 -19.00 13.43
CA SER A 18 -15.83 -20.47 13.33
C SER A 18 -16.88 -21.09 12.42
N ALA A 19 -16.41 -21.71 11.33
CA ALA A 19 -17.04 -22.90 10.76
C ALA A 19 -15.98 -23.75 10.04
N VAL A 20 -15.44 -24.73 10.76
CA VAL A 20 -14.80 -25.90 10.16
C VAL A 20 -15.92 -26.84 9.69
N PRO A 21 -15.83 -27.38 8.48
CA PRO A 21 -16.28 -28.74 8.27
C PRO A 21 -15.17 -29.63 7.71
N ALA A 22 -15.18 -30.86 8.23
CA ALA A 22 -14.28 -31.94 7.96
C ALA A 22 -14.57 -32.63 6.61
N ILE A 23 -13.48 -32.98 5.92
CA ILE A 23 -13.22 -34.18 5.11
C ILE A 23 -14.20 -34.53 3.97
N SER A 24 -13.69 -34.52 2.73
CA SER A 24 -14.02 -35.59 1.76
C SER A 24 -12.88 -35.81 0.77
N THR A 25 -12.25 -36.98 0.88
CA THR A 25 -11.29 -37.54 -0.06
C THR A 25 -12.01 -37.97 -1.34
N ALA A 26 -11.67 -37.38 -2.49
CA ALA A 26 -11.95 -38.01 -3.78
C ALA A 26 -11.03 -37.50 -4.91
N ARG A 27 -10.12 -38.39 -5.29
CA ARG A 27 -9.72 -38.71 -6.67
C ARG A 27 -9.17 -37.55 -7.54
N VAL A 28 -7.85 -37.55 -7.61
CA VAL A 28 -7.03 -37.09 -8.75
C VAL A 28 -7.72 -37.41 -10.08
N LYS A 29 -7.96 -36.38 -10.88
CA LYS A 29 -8.07 -36.49 -12.33
C LYS A 29 -7.35 -35.28 -12.94
N SER A 30 -6.09 -35.50 -13.29
CA SER A 30 -5.36 -34.61 -14.20
C SER A 30 -6.14 -34.49 -15.49
N TYR A 31 -6.43 -33.25 -15.87
CA TYR A 31 -6.60 -32.88 -17.27
C TYR A 31 -5.60 -31.76 -17.53
N ASP A 32 -4.55 -32.14 -18.24
CA ASP A 32 -3.60 -31.22 -18.86
C ASP A 32 -4.35 -30.51 -19.99
N MET A 33 -4.55 -29.20 -19.85
CA MET A 33 -4.97 -28.32 -20.94
C MET A 33 -4.61 -26.87 -20.61
N GLY A 34 -3.80 -26.28 -21.47
CA GLY A 34 -4.00 -24.88 -21.87
C GLY A 34 -3.07 -23.86 -21.24
N SER A 35 -2.04 -23.52 -22.03
CA SER A 35 -1.33 -22.23 -22.05
C SER A 35 -2.17 -21.07 -21.51
N GLY A 36 -1.80 -20.58 -20.33
CA GLY A 36 -2.38 -19.42 -19.67
C GLY A 36 -1.25 -18.61 -19.04
N GLN A 37 -1.00 -17.45 -19.62
CA GLN A 37 -0.07 -16.41 -19.22
C GLN A 37 0.11 -16.32 -17.70
N GLY A 38 1.29 -16.73 -17.23
CA GLY A 38 1.59 -16.91 -15.81
C GLY A 38 1.49 -15.60 -15.04
N SER A 39 0.45 -15.46 -14.23
CA SER A 39 0.55 -14.66 -13.02
C SER A 39 1.65 -15.28 -12.16
N ARG A 40 2.80 -14.61 -12.09
CA ARG A 40 3.90 -14.99 -11.21
C ARG A 40 3.41 -14.85 -9.77
N SER A 41 2.80 -15.90 -9.26
CA SER A 41 2.43 -16.00 -7.86
C SER A 41 3.71 -15.82 -7.04
N VAL A 42 3.73 -14.78 -6.19
CA VAL A 42 4.83 -14.52 -5.24
C VAL A 42 5.05 -15.69 -4.29
N PHE A 43 4.08 -16.61 -4.24
CA PHE A 43 4.07 -17.79 -3.38
C PHE A 43 4.38 -19.10 -4.12
N ASP A 44 4.65 -19.11 -5.43
CA ASP A 44 4.97 -20.34 -6.16
C ASP A 44 6.34 -20.96 -5.75
N GLY A 45 7.14 -20.19 -4.99
CA GLY A 45 8.36 -20.69 -4.35
C GLY A 45 8.15 -21.30 -2.95
N LEU A 46 7.01 -21.05 -2.30
CA LEU A 46 6.72 -21.54 -0.94
C LEU A 46 6.21 -22.99 -0.98
N LYS A 47 6.97 -23.88 -1.63
CA LYS A 47 6.56 -25.28 -1.77
C LYS A 47 6.89 -26.12 -0.53
N PHE A 48 7.79 -25.67 0.34
CA PHE A 48 8.15 -26.40 1.56
C PHE A 48 8.54 -25.44 2.68
N LEU A 49 7.91 -25.57 3.85
CA LEU A 49 8.43 -24.96 5.06
C LEU A 49 9.70 -25.72 5.46
N PRO A 50 10.84 -25.05 5.64
CA PRO A 50 12.09 -25.70 6.01
C PRO A 50 11.91 -26.41 7.36
N ALA A 51 12.31 -27.68 7.42
CA ALA A 51 12.10 -28.54 8.59
C ALA A 51 12.92 -28.14 9.83
N THR A 52 13.87 -27.20 9.67
CA THR A 52 14.76 -26.73 10.74
C THR A 52 14.94 -25.21 10.68
N PRO A 53 15.13 -24.55 11.83
CA PRO A 53 15.37 -23.10 11.87
C PRO A 53 16.66 -22.69 11.15
N GLU A 54 17.67 -23.56 11.11
CA GLU A 54 18.93 -23.33 10.39
C GLU A 54 18.72 -23.27 8.88
N ALA A 55 17.89 -24.16 8.33
CA ALA A 55 17.57 -24.16 6.90
C ALA A 55 16.76 -22.92 6.49
N LEU A 56 15.85 -22.45 7.35
CA LEU A 56 15.13 -21.20 7.15
C LEU A 56 16.07 -20.01 7.06
N MET A 57 17.02 -19.91 8.00
CA MET A 57 18.01 -18.83 8.00
C MET A 57 18.89 -18.86 6.76
N ALA A 58 19.30 -20.05 6.30
CA ALA A 58 20.06 -20.21 5.07
C ALA A 58 19.26 -19.77 3.83
N GLU A 59 17.97 -20.09 3.76
CA GLU A 59 17.08 -19.67 2.68
C GLU A 59 16.88 -18.14 2.68
N ILE A 60 16.67 -17.54 3.87
CA ILE A 60 16.59 -16.08 4.02
C ILE A 60 17.88 -15.42 3.54
N ASN A 61 19.04 -15.88 4.00
CA ASN A 61 20.33 -15.32 3.57
C ASN A 61 20.53 -15.46 2.06
N THR A 62 20.18 -16.62 1.50
CA THR A 62 20.29 -16.89 0.06
C THR A 62 19.38 -15.97 -0.75
N THR A 63 18.13 -15.79 -0.32
CA THR A 63 17.17 -14.93 -1.01
C THR A 63 17.54 -13.46 -0.94
N ILE A 64 18.06 -12.99 0.21
CA ILE A 64 18.59 -11.63 0.36
C ILE A 64 19.77 -11.42 -0.59
N SER A 65 20.78 -12.30 -0.55
CA SER A 65 21.96 -12.17 -1.42
C SER A 65 21.60 -12.23 -2.91
N ALA A 66 20.64 -13.08 -3.30
CA ALA A 66 20.18 -13.16 -4.69
C ALA A 66 19.49 -11.87 -5.15
N LEU A 67 18.68 -11.25 -4.28
CA LEU A 67 18.00 -9.99 -4.57
C LEU A 67 19.00 -8.84 -4.71
N GLU A 68 19.97 -8.74 -3.79
CA GLU A 68 21.02 -7.72 -3.82
C GLU A 68 21.90 -7.87 -5.06
N TYR A 69 22.26 -9.10 -5.43
CA TYR A 69 23.00 -9.38 -6.64
C TYR A 69 22.21 -8.97 -7.89
N ALA A 70 20.94 -9.35 -7.98
CA ALA A 70 20.07 -8.94 -9.09
C ALA A 70 19.99 -7.42 -9.20
N HIS A 71 19.81 -6.72 -8.08
CA HIS A 71 19.77 -5.26 -8.04
C HIS A 71 21.10 -4.64 -8.50
N ALA A 72 22.24 -5.15 -8.01
CA ALA A 72 23.56 -4.71 -8.43
C ALA A 72 23.78 -4.93 -9.94
N THR A 73 23.33 -6.07 -10.50
CA THR A 73 23.46 -6.33 -11.95
C THR A 73 22.63 -5.37 -12.81
N VAL A 74 21.45 -4.95 -12.34
CA VAL A 74 20.64 -3.92 -13.03
C VAL A 74 21.36 -2.57 -13.03
N LEU A 75 21.99 -2.20 -11.91
CA LEU A 75 22.74 -0.94 -11.80
C LEU A 75 24.04 -0.93 -12.60
N LEU A 76 24.72 -2.09 -12.70
CA LEU A 76 26.00 -2.22 -13.40
C LEU A 76 25.85 -2.43 -14.91
N ASN A 77 24.68 -2.85 -15.40
CA ASN A 77 24.42 -3.06 -16.82
C ASN A 77 23.22 -2.23 -17.33
N PRO A 78 23.34 -0.91 -17.50
CA PRO A 78 22.28 -0.06 -18.04
C PRO A 78 22.00 -0.26 -19.54
N SER A 79 22.64 -1.23 -20.20
CA SER A 79 22.59 -1.42 -21.66
C SER A 79 21.79 -2.66 -22.09
N SER A 80 20.46 -2.63 -21.92
CA SER A 80 19.50 -3.27 -22.85
C SER A 80 18.05 -3.23 -22.33
N SER A 81 17.40 -2.07 -22.37
CA SER A 81 15.94 -2.01 -22.60
C SER A 81 15.57 -0.71 -23.31
N SER A 82 16.03 -0.61 -24.56
CA SER A 82 15.35 0.21 -25.55
C SER A 82 14.04 -0.49 -25.94
N LEU A 83 12.97 0.31 -26.15
CA LEU A 83 11.57 -0.03 -26.50
C LEU A 83 10.66 -0.24 -25.27
N SER A 84 9.65 0.59 -24.96
CA SER A 84 8.94 1.61 -25.74
C SER A 84 8.40 2.73 -24.84
N LYS A 85 8.63 3.98 -25.21
CA LYS A 85 8.03 5.20 -24.64
C LYS A 85 7.79 6.13 -25.84
N ASN A 86 6.69 6.84 -26.04
CA ASN A 86 5.48 7.11 -25.28
C ASN A 86 4.47 7.64 -26.31
N LYS A 87 3.18 7.34 -26.17
CA LYS A 87 2.16 8.23 -26.75
C LYS A 87 2.07 9.47 -25.86
N ASN A 88 2.31 10.60 -26.49
CA ASN A 88 1.96 11.97 -26.12
C ASN A 88 0.97 12.14 -24.94
N CYS A 89 1.41 12.82 -23.87
CA CYS A 89 0.62 13.83 -23.16
C CYS A 89 1.58 14.89 -22.60
N GLU A 90 1.75 15.98 -23.34
CA GLU A 90 2.39 17.20 -22.89
C GLU A 90 1.52 17.90 -21.84
N ARG A 91 1.75 17.60 -20.56
CA ARG A 91 1.39 18.47 -19.43
C ARG A 91 2.53 18.36 -18.43
N LYS A 92 3.21 19.48 -18.18
CA LYS A 92 4.32 19.66 -17.22
C LYS A 92 4.37 18.53 -16.18
N ALA A 93 5.21 17.55 -16.42
CA ALA A 93 5.40 16.40 -15.54
C ALA A 93 6.16 16.88 -14.30
N THR A 94 5.45 17.52 -13.37
CA THR A 94 5.78 17.34 -11.96
C THR A 94 5.77 15.83 -11.77
N VAL A 95 6.93 15.24 -11.49
CA VAL A 95 7.08 13.81 -11.29
C VAL A 95 6.02 13.39 -10.27
N TYR A 96 5.01 12.67 -10.77
CA TYR A 96 3.87 12.24 -9.99
C TYR A 96 4.32 11.00 -9.22
N ASP A 97 4.53 11.17 -7.92
CA ASP A 97 4.96 10.10 -7.03
C ASP A 97 3.78 9.68 -6.16
N ALA A 98 3.05 8.66 -6.63
CA ALA A 98 1.92 8.07 -5.92
C ALA A 98 2.29 7.70 -4.47
N HIS A 99 3.51 7.20 -4.27
CA HIS A 99 4.03 6.83 -2.95
C HIS A 99 4.18 8.05 -2.03
N ILE A 100 4.74 9.16 -2.53
CA ILE A 100 4.91 10.39 -1.73
C ILE A 100 3.53 11.00 -1.39
N ALA A 101 2.58 10.94 -2.33
CA ALA A 101 1.21 11.40 -2.09
C ALA A 101 0.52 10.60 -0.96
N GLU A 102 0.66 9.28 -0.98
CA GLU A 102 0.08 8.38 0.03
C GLU A 102 0.77 8.53 1.40
N GLU A 103 2.09 8.66 1.41
CA GLU A 103 2.84 8.88 2.66
C GLU A 103 2.44 10.20 3.32
N ALA A 104 2.35 11.28 2.54
CA ALA A 104 1.88 12.58 3.03
C ALA A 104 0.43 12.51 3.55
N TYR A 105 -0.44 11.75 2.88
CA TYR A 105 -1.80 11.50 3.35
C TYR A 105 -1.80 10.81 4.73
N ARG A 106 -1.02 9.73 4.87
CA ARG A 106 -0.91 8.98 6.13
C ARG A 106 -0.36 9.83 7.27
N LEU A 107 0.65 10.66 7.01
CA LEU A 107 1.19 11.60 7.99
C LEU A 107 0.14 12.62 8.44
N GLY A 108 -0.68 13.13 7.50
CA GLY A 108 -1.80 14.01 7.84
C GLY A 108 -2.84 13.35 8.75
N CYS A 109 -3.16 12.09 8.50
CA CYS A 109 -4.05 11.31 9.36
C CYS A 109 -3.48 11.10 10.77
N LEU A 110 -2.18 10.84 10.89
CA LEU A 110 -1.51 10.73 12.20
C LEU A 110 -1.53 12.05 12.96
N ALA A 111 -1.23 13.16 12.28
CA ALA A 111 -1.29 14.49 12.87
C ALA A 111 -2.71 14.86 13.37
N LEU A 112 -3.77 14.45 12.64
CA LEU A 112 -5.15 14.59 13.10
C LEU A 112 -5.43 13.77 14.37
N ALA A 113 -4.94 12.53 14.44
CA ALA A 113 -5.11 11.68 15.62
C ALA A 113 -4.39 12.25 16.86
N GLU A 114 -3.24 12.90 16.64
CA GLU A 114 -2.47 13.61 17.67
C GLU A 114 -3.04 14.99 18.02
N GLY A 115 -4.05 15.48 17.29
CA GLY A 115 -4.67 16.80 17.50
C GLY A 115 -3.88 17.97 16.92
N ARG A 116 -2.82 17.71 16.13
CA ARG A 116 -2.01 18.72 15.43
C ARG A 116 -2.66 19.10 14.10
N VAL A 117 -3.66 19.97 14.18
CA VAL A 117 -4.50 20.36 13.03
C VAL A 117 -3.73 21.12 11.94
N ASP A 118 -2.77 21.97 12.33
CA ASP A 118 -1.95 22.74 11.38
C ASP A 118 -1.04 21.86 10.53
N GLU A 119 -0.37 20.91 11.16
CA GLU A 119 0.53 19.97 10.52
C GLU A 119 -0.23 19.05 9.56
N ALA A 120 -1.43 18.62 9.96
CA ALA A 120 -2.31 17.84 9.11
C ALA A 120 -2.70 18.59 7.82
N LEU A 121 -3.05 19.88 7.91
CA LEU A 121 -3.35 20.70 6.74
C LEU A 121 -2.15 20.81 5.80
N HIS A 122 -0.94 20.98 6.36
CA HIS A 122 0.26 21.05 5.55
C HIS A 122 0.49 19.73 4.79
N SER A 123 0.39 18.58 5.48
CA SER A 123 0.56 17.26 4.87
C SER A 123 -0.49 16.95 3.80
N PHE A 124 -1.76 17.34 3.99
CA PHE A 124 -2.79 17.15 2.97
C PHE A 124 -2.56 18.01 1.73
N ASN A 125 -2.06 19.24 1.88
CA ASN A 125 -1.69 20.08 0.73
C ASN A 125 -0.50 19.50 -0.04
N ILE A 126 0.48 18.91 0.65
CA ILE A 126 1.57 18.17 0.00
C ILE A 126 1.02 16.99 -0.78
N SER A 127 0.16 16.18 -0.17
CA SER A 127 -0.49 15.04 -0.84
C SER A 127 -1.24 15.50 -2.11
N LEU A 128 -2.03 16.57 -2.02
CA LEU A 128 -2.77 17.13 -3.16
C LEU A 128 -1.85 17.59 -4.30
N SER A 129 -0.71 18.21 -3.98
CA SER A 129 0.27 18.63 -4.98
C SER A 129 0.95 17.47 -5.70
N LYS A 130 0.94 16.29 -5.06
CA LYS A 130 1.56 15.06 -5.54
C LYS A 130 0.55 14.06 -6.09
N CYS A 131 -0.76 14.29 -5.99
CA CYS A 131 -1.80 13.41 -6.54
C CYS A 131 -1.93 13.53 -8.06
N PRO A 132 -2.33 12.45 -8.77
CA PRO A 132 -2.48 12.49 -10.21
C PRO A 132 -3.84 13.11 -10.51
N ARG A 133 -3.92 13.98 -11.52
CA ARG A 133 -5.19 14.61 -11.90
C ARG A 133 -6.25 13.64 -12.43
N ASP A 134 -5.84 12.41 -12.71
CA ASP A 134 -6.73 11.36 -13.22
C ASP A 134 -7.49 10.63 -12.11
N ASN A 135 -7.07 10.76 -10.84
CA ASN A 135 -7.75 10.15 -9.70
C ASN A 135 -8.59 11.19 -8.96
N ILE A 136 -9.78 11.47 -9.53
CA ILE A 136 -10.73 12.45 -8.99
C ILE A 136 -11.20 12.07 -7.59
N ASP A 137 -11.46 10.78 -7.33
CA ASP A 137 -11.90 10.30 -6.02
C ASP A 137 -10.88 10.61 -4.90
N ALA A 138 -9.59 10.44 -5.18
CA ALA A 138 -8.53 10.77 -4.24
C ALA A 138 -8.45 12.28 -3.99
N LEU A 139 -8.57 13.09 -5.04
CA LEU A 139 -8.59 14.55 -4.92
C LEU A 139 -9.78 15.02 -4.08
N ASP A 140 -10.98 14.50 -4.34
CA ASP A 140 -12.20 14.84 -3.61
C ASP A 140 -12.09 14.47 -2.12
N LYS A 141 -11.52 13.31 -1.81
CA LYS A 141 -11.25 12.89 -0.42
C LYS A 141 -10.30 13.84 0.29
N ILE A 142 -9.18 14.20 -0.33
CA ILE A 142 -8.18 15.09 0.27
C ILE A 142 -8.77 16.49 0.45
N GLN A 143 -9.51 17.01 -0.53
CA GLN A 143 -10.19 18.30 -0.42
C GLN A 143 -11.25 18.31 0.68
N SER A 144 -12.04 17.24 0.81
CA SER A 144 -12.98 17.07 1.90
C SER A 144 -12.28 17.12 3.27
N LEU A 145 -11.16 16.41 3.42
CA LEU A 145 -10.35 16.44 4.63
C LEU A 145 -9.76 17.82 4.93
N ILE A 146 -9.26 18.55 3.94
CA ILE A 146 -8.78 19.93 4.11
C ILE A 146 -9.90 20.84 4.62
N SER A 147 -11.11 20.71 4.06
CA SER A 147 -12.28 21.49 4.47
C SER A 147 -12.67 21.21 5.93
N ILE A 148 -12.70 19.93 6.32
CA ILE A 148 -13.00 19.50 7.69
C ILE A 148 -11.92 20.02 8.66
N THR A 149 -10.65 19.81 8.31
CA THR A 149 -9.50 20.17 9.14
C THR A 149 -9.39 21.69 9.33
N SER A 150 -9.63 22.48 8.28
CA SER A 150 -9.66 23.95 8.36
C SER A 150 -10.76 24.45 9.31
N ARG A 151 -11.92 23.80 9.32
CA ARG A 151 -13.00 24.13 10.25
C ARG A 151 -12.64 23.76 11.69
N GLN A 152 -11.94 22.63 11.89
CA GLN A 152 -11.44 22.25 13.21
C GLN A 152 -10.42 23.27 13.73
N LEU A 153 -9.56 23.78 12.84
CA LEU A 153 -8.57 24.80 13.18
C LEU A 153 -9.24 26.08 13.67
N GLN A 154 -10.23 26.58 12.92
CA GLN A 154 -11.01 27.77 13.31
C GLN A 154 -11.73 27.60 14.65
N LYS A 155 -12.19 26.39 14.97
CA LYS A 155 -12.81 26.09 16.27
C LYS A 155 -11.80 26.03 17.41
N SER A 156 -10.56 25.66 17.14
CA SER A 156 -9.51 25.60 18.15
C SER A 156 -9.02 26.99 18.58
N TYR A 157 -9.13 27.98 17.68
CA TYR A 157 -8.77 29.38 17.96
C TYR A 157 -9.91 30.22 18.53
N ARG A 158 -11.07 29.63 18.82
CA ARG A 158 -12.25 30.33 19.32
C ARG A 158 -12.63 29.83 20.70
#